data_AF-A0A6L6L2G2-F1
#
_entry.id   AF-A0A6L6L2G2-F1
#
_cell.length_a   1.000
_cell.length_b   1.000
_cell.length_c   1.000
_cell.angle_alpha   90.00
_cell.angle_beta   90.00
_cell.angle_gamma   90.00
#
_symmetry.space_group_name_H-M   'P 1'
#
loop_
_entity.id
_entity.type
_entity.pdbx_description
1 polymer ?
#
loop_
_entity_poly.entity_id
_entity_poly.type
_entity_poly.pdbx_seq_one_letter_code
_entity_poly.pdbx_strand_id
1 'polypeptide(L)'
;MEPNSFTPFDNMTQTRELQMLKTAIPYMKGDQKKQFAILIKYMELQNTIQVFNQEDKVMSMCSVSEDENSTLAMLNDLRKFCTDKELETLDMITNMISMMETYETIFA
;
A
#
# COMPACT_ATOMS: atom_id res chain seq x y z
N MET A 1 18.73 4.04 -2.12
CA MET A 1 17.58 4.13 -1.21
C MET A 1 16.38 3.83 -2.08
N GLU A 2 15.72 2.71 -1.86
CA GLU A 2 14.40 2.44 -2.45
C GLU A 2 13.52 3.68 -2.24
N PRO A 3 12.80 4.18 -3.25
CA PRO A 3 11.91 5.31 -3.04
C PRO A 3 10.89 4.93 -1.95
N ASN A 4 10.76 5.77 -0.92
CA ASN A 4 9.69 5.66 0.06
C ASN A 4 8.35 5.92 -0.64
N SER A 5 7.80 4.91 -1.30
CA SER A 5 6.50 4.95 -1.94
C SER A 5 5.44 4.56 -0.91
N PHE A 6 4.75 5.54 -0.34
CA PHE A 6 3.58 5.25 0.49
C PHE A 6 2.42 4.81 -0.40
N THR A 7 1.73 3.74 0.00
CA THR A 7 0.45 3.36 -0.57
C THR A 7 -0.65 4.33 -0.11
N PRO A 8 -1.82 4.36 -0.79
CA PRO A 8 -3.00 5.05 -0.24
C PRO A 8 -3.31 4.61 1.19
N PHE A 9 -3.20 3.31 1.49
CA PHE A 9 -3.37 2.76 2.83
C PHE A 9 -2.37 3.34 3.85
N ASP A 10 -1.09 3.46 3.49
CA ASP A 10 -0.09 4.08 4.35
C ASP A 10 -0.39 5.55 4.62
N ASN A 11 -0.86 6.30 3.61
CA ASN A 11 -1.22 7.71 3.77
C ASN A 11 -2.36 7.91 4.78
N MET A 12 -3.25 6.93 4.92
CA MET A 12 -4.36 7.00 5.86
C MET A 12 -4.01 6.56 7.28
N THR A 13 -3.06 5.63 7.41
CA THR A 13 -2.72 5.01 8.71
C THR A 13 -1.51 5.66 9.37
N GLN A 14 -0.58 6.20 8.57
CA GLN A 14 0.64 6.83 9.04
C GLN A 14 0.50 8.36 9.13
N THR A 15 -0.03 8.85 10.27
CA THR A 15 -0.22 10.30 10.48
C THR A 15 1.09 11.07 10.60
N ARG A 16 1.01 12.39 10.39
CA ARG A 16 2.15 13.31 10.55
C ARG A 16 2.79 13.20 11.93
N GLU A 17 1.96 13.08 12.97
CA GLU A 17 2.39 12.94 14.36
C GLU A 17 3.17 11.64 14.57
N LEU A 18 2.73 10.53 13.97
CA LEU A 18 3.48 9.27 14.00
C LEU A 18 4.82 9.37 13.28
N GLN A 19 4.89 10.07 12.14
CA GLN A 19 6.16 10.29 11.45
C GLN A 19 7.13 11.12 12.31
N MET A 20 6.64 12.16 13.00
CA MET A 20 7.45 12.91 13.96
C MET A 20 7.98 11.98 15.07
N LEU A 21 7.14 11.12 15.64
CA LEU A 21 7.57 10.16 16.67
C LEU A 21 8.61 9.16 16.14
N LYS A 22 8.45 8.65 14.92
CA LYS A 22 9.42 7.73 14.28
C LYS A 22 10.81 8.35 14.13
N THR A 23 10.88 9.66 13.85
CA THR A 23 12.17 10.34 13.67
C THR A 23 13.02 10.33 14.94
N ALA A 24 12.41 10.16 16.12
CA ALA A 24 13.13 10.06 17.38
C ALA A 24 13.83 8.71 17.58
N ILE A 25 13.32 7.63 16.95
CA ILE A 25 13.80 6.25 17.17
C ILE A 25 15.32 6.12 17.00
N PRO A 26 15.97 6.61 15.92
CA PRO A 26 17.41 6.45 15.72
C PRO A 26 18.26 7.01 16.88
N TYR A 27 17.79 8.07 17.53
CA TYR A 27 18.48 8.79 18.61
C TYR A 27 18.30 8.14 20.00
N MET A 28 17.45 7.13 20.13
CA MET A 28 17.23 6.41 21.39
C MET A 28 18.28 5.32 21.63
N LYS A 29 18.63 5.08 22.91
CA LYS A 29 19.64 4.10 23.33
C LYS A 29 18.99 2.83 23.90
N GLY A 30 19.60 1.68 23.61
CA GLY A 30 19.27 0.39 24.24
C GLY A 30 17.79 0.01 24.15
N ASP A 31 17.25 -0.53 25.24
CA ASP A 31 15.90 -1.10 25.31
C ASP A 31 14.77 -0.07 25.05
N GLN A 32 15.02 1.22 25.31
CA GLN A 32 14.05 2.29 25.06
C GLN A 32 13.71 2.38 23.57
N LYS A 33 14.69 2.18 22.68
CA LYS A 33 14.47 2.16 21.22
C LYS A 33 13.46 1.09 20.82
N LYS A 34 13.59 -0.13 21.38
CA LYS A 34 12.70 -1.25 21.10
C LYS A 34 11.29 -0.99 21.64
N GLN A 35 11.18 -0.56 22.90
CA GLN A 35 9.89 -0.29 23.53
C GLN A 35 9.15 0.85 22.82
N PHE A 36 9.85 1.91 22.41
CA PHE A 36 9.24 3.03 21.71
C PHE A 36 8.82 2.68 20.28
N ALA A 37 9.62 1.88 19.57
CA ALA A 37 9.24 1.37 18.25
C ALA A 37 7.97 0.51 18.32
N ILE A 38 7.83 -0.34 19.35
CA ILE A 38 6.63 -1.14 19.59
C ILE A 38 5.42 -0.23 19.87
N LEU A 39 5.58 0.80 20.71
CA LEU A 39 4.51 1.74 21.01
C LEU A 39 4.02 2.47 19.75
N ILE A 40 4.94 2.96 18.90
CA ILE A 40 4.58 3.61 17.64
C ILE A 40 3.81 2.64 16.73
N LYS A 41 4.25 1.38 16.63
CA LYS A 41 3.55 0.35 15.85
C LYS A 41 2.16 0.04 16.40
N TYR A 42 1.99 0.06 17.72
CA TYR A 42 0.68 -0.06 18.35
C TYR A 42 -0.24 1.12 18.00
N MET A 43 0.28 2.35 17.99
CA MET A 43 -0.50 3.53 17.57
C MET A 43 -0.87 3.48 16.09
N GLU A 44 0.03 3.04 15.20
CA GLU A 44 -0.32 2.77 13.80
C GLU A 44 -1.47 1.77 13.66
N LEU A 45 -1.42 0.68 14.43
CA LEU A 45 -2.49 -0.32 14.42
C LEU A 45 -3.83 0.26 14.89
N GLN A 46 -3.82 1.12 15.92
CA GLN A 46 -5.03 1.82 16.36
C GLN A 46 -5.60 2.72 15.25
N ASN A 47 -4.73 3.44 14.51
CA ASN A 47 -5.15 4.24 13.36
C ASN A 47 -5.75 3.36 12.25
N THR A 48 -5.15 2.21 11.96
CA THR A 48 -5.69 1.24 10.99
C THR A 48 -7.10 0.82 11.37
N ILE A 49 -7.33 0.42 12.62
CA ILE A 49 -8.67 0.04 13.10
C ILE A 49 -9.65 1.22 12.94
N GLN A 50 -9.20 2.44 13.27
CA GLN A 50 -10.04 3.63 13.14
C GLN A 50 -10.40 3.96 11.68
N VAL A 51 -9.49 3.76 10.73
CA VAL A 51 -9.76 3.97 9.30
C VAL A 51 -10.89 3.04 8.84
N PHE A 52 -10.86 1.76 9.22
CA PHE A 52 -11.91 0.81 8.85
C PHE A 52 -13.24 1.01 9.58
N ASN A 53 -13.21 1.62 10.77
CA ASN A 53 -14.43 1.99 11.50
C ASN A 53 -15.10 3.28 10.97
N GLN A 54 -14.50 3.96 9.99
CA GLN A 54 -15.01 5.19 9.40
C GLN A 54 -15.37 4.95 7.93
N GLU A 55 -16.66 4.71 7.63
CA GLU A 55 -17.15 4.40 6.28
C GLU A 55 -16.66 5.41 5.24
N ASP A 56 -16.71 6.72 5.53
CA ASP A 56 -16.22 7.77 4.61
C ASP A 56 -14.73 7.61 4.23
N LYS A 57 -13.90 7.19 5.19
CA LYS A 57 -12.46 6.98 4.93
C LYS A 57 -12.23 5.71 4.13
N VAL A 58 -12.94 4.63 4.45
CA VAL A 58 -12.87 3.39 3.66
C VAL A 58 -13.27 3.67 2.21
N MET A 59 -14.36 4.40 1.99
CA MET A 59 -14.82 4.76 0.65
C MET A 59 -13.81 5.63 -0.11
N SER A 60 -13.12 6.56 0.56
CA SER A 60 -12.05 7.35 -0.07
C SER A 60 -10.80 6.54 -0.42
N MET A 61 -10.55 5.43 0.29
CA MET A 61 -9.47 4.48 0.00
C MET A 61 -9.84 3.54 -1.16
N CYS A 62 -11.10 3.13 -1.21
CA CYS A 62 -11.68 2.26 -2.23
C CYS A 62 -12.21 3.05 -3.44
N SER A 63 -11.60 4.19 -3.79
CA SER A 63 -11.98 4.94 -4.99
C SER A 63 -11.66 4.19 -6.30
N VAL A 64 -11.02 3.03 -6.20
CA VAL A 64 -10.94 2.05 -7.29
C VAL A 64 -12.34 1.47 -7.44
N SER A 65 -13.03 1.79 -8.54
CA SER A 65 -14.33 1.23 -8.84
C SER A 65 -14.26 -0.30 -8.80
N GLU A 66 -15.32 -0.96 -8.31
CA GLU A 66 -15.46 -2.43 -8.28
C GLU A 66 -15.57 -3.06 -9.69
N ASP A 67 -15.10 -2.35 -10.72
CA ASP A 67 -15.21 -2.74 -12.12
C ASP A 67 -14.13 -3.79 -12.48
N GLU A 68 -14.36 -4.51 -13.58
CA GLU A 68 -13.52 -5.62 -14.08
C GLU A 68 -12.02 -5.26 -14.23
N ASN A 69 -11.65 -3.99 -14.34
CA ASN A 69 -10.26 -3.52 -14.45
C ASN A 69 -9.49 -3.38 -13.12
N SER A 70 -10.08 -3.79 -11.99
CA SER A 70 -9.43 -3.68 -10.66
C SER A 70 -8.10 -4.44 -10.56
N THR A 71 -7.95 -5.56 -11.26
CA THR A 71 -6.71 -6.36 -11.26
C THR A 71 -5.57 -5.66 -12.00
N LEU A 72 -5.82 -5.11 -13.19
CA LEU A 72 -4.81 -4.36 -13.96
C LEU A 72 -4.43 -3.05 -13.27
N ALA A 73 -5.39 -2.36 -12.65
CA ALA A 73 -5.11 -1.18 -11.84
C ALA A 73 -4.17 -1.52 -10.67
N MET A 74 -4.45 -2.63 -9.96
CA MET A 74 -3.59 -3.11 -8.87
C MET A 74 -2.19 -3.50 -9.35
N LEU A 75 -2.06 -4.21 -10.47
CA LEU A 75 -0.75 -4.55 -11.06
C LEU A 75 0.05 -3.31 -11.44
N ASN A 76 -0.61 -2.29 -12.01
CA ASN A 76 0.05 -1.02 -12.31
C ASN A 76 0.50 -0.29 -11.04
N ASP A 77 -0.28 -0.36 -9.96
CA ASP A 77 0.11 0.17 -8.65
C ASP A 77 1.29 -0.60 -8.03
N LEU A 78 1.40 -1.91 -8.26
CA LEU A 78 2.53 -2.73 -7.78
C LEU A 78 3.85 -2.35 -8.44
N ARG A 79 3.85 -1.86 -9.69
CA ARG A 79 5.07 -1.47 -10.42
C ARG A 79 6.00 -0.59 -9.60
N LYS A 80 5.46 0.33 -8.78
CA LYS A 80 6.26 1.27 -7.96
C LYS A 80 7.04 0.61 -6.81
N PHE A 81 6.82 -0.68 -6.57
CA PHE A 81 7.50 -1.48 -5.55
C PHE A 81 8.39 -2.58 -6.13
N CYS A 82 8.36 -2.76 -7.45
CA CYS A 82 9.09 -3.83 -8.13
C CYS A 82 10.52 -3.39 -8.48
N THR A 83 11.45 -4.32 -8.34
CA THR A 83 12.77 -4.25 -8.98
C THR A 83 12.66 -4.43 -10.49
N ASP A 84 13.71 -4.11 -11.25
CA ASP A 84 13.73 -4.25 -12.71
C ASP A 84 13.35 -5.67 -13.17
N LYS A 85 13.84 -6.71 -12.47
CA LYS A 85 13.51 -8.11 -12.78
C LYS A 85 12.04 -8.46 -12.48
N GLU A 86 11.49 -7.89 -11.40
CA GLU A 86 10.09 -8.09 -11.05
C GLU A 86 9.16 -7.33 -12.02
N LEU A 87 9.59 -6.18 -12.54
CA LEU A 87 8.87 -5.44 -13.58
C LEU A 87 8.74 -6.25 -14.87
N GLU A 88 9.81 -6.92 -15.31
CA GLU A 88 9.75 -7.82 -16.48
C GLU A 88 8.72 -8.95 -16.28
N THR A 89 8.67 -9.50 -15.08
CA THR A 89 7.71 -10.56 -14.71
C THR A 89 6.29 -10.01 -14.67
N LEU A 90 6.11 -8.81 -14.11
CA LEU A 90 4.84 -8.12 -13.99
C LEU A 90 4.30 -7.72 -15.37
N ASP A 91 5.17 -7.29 -16.30
CA ASP A 91 4.81 -7.01 -17.70
C ASP A 91 4.29 -8.26 -18.40
N MET A 92 4.94 -9.42 -18.19
CA MET A 92 4.48 -10.69 -18.75
C MET A 92 3.07 -11.05 -18.25
N ILE A 93 2.83 -10.92 -16.95
CA ILE A 93 1.51 -11.21 -16.33
C ILE A 93 0.45 -10.22 -16.82
N THR A 94 0.79 -8.93 -16.87
CA THR A 94 -0.13 -7.87 -17.33
C THR A 94 -0.57 -8.12 -18.77
N ASN A 95 0.38 -8.43 -19.66
CA ASN A 95 0.09 -8.76 -21.06
C ASN A 95 -0.79 -10.02 -21.19
N MET A 96 -0.55 -11.04 -20.36
CA MET A 96 -1.36 -12.26 -20.35
C MET A 96 -2.81 -11.99 -19.92
N ILE A 97 -3.02 -11.17 -18.89
CA ILE A 97 -4.36 -10.79 -18.41
C ILE A 97 -5.09 -9.97 -19.46
N SER A 98 -4.45 -8.94 -20.04
CA SER A 98 -5.06 -8.14 -21.11
C SER A 98 -5.43 -8.97 -22.33
N MET A 99 -4.62 -9.98 -22.66
CA MET A 99 -4.96 -10.94 -23.72
C MET A 99 -6.21 -11.74 -23.33
N MET A 100 -6.29 -12.31 -22.13
CA MET A 100 -7.49 -13.03 -21.65
C MET A 100 -8.76 -12.19 -21.68
N GLU A 101 -8.72 -10.95 -21.18
CA GLU A 101 -9.86 -10.02 -21.22
C GLU A 101 -10.30 -9.71 -22.66
N THR A 102 -9.33 -9.56 -23.57
CA THR A 102 -9.62 -9.35 -24.99
C THR A 102 -10.25 -10.60 -25.62
N TYR A 103 -9.79 -11.80 -25.26
CA TYR A 103 -10.39 -13.06 -25.71
C TYR A 103 -11.83 -13.21 -25.20
N GLU A 104 -12.07 -13.01 -23.90
CA GLU A 104 -13.42 -13.00 -23.34
C GLU A 104 -14.32 -11.99 -24.06
N THR A 105 -13.85 -10.75 -24.28
CA THR A 105 -14.64 -9.71 -24.97
C THR A 105 -14.95 -10.05 -26.43
N ILE A 106 -14.06 -10.73 -27.14
CA ILE A 106 -14.25 -11.10 -28.56
C ILE A 106 -15.15 -12.34 -28.72
N PHE A 107 -15.13 -13.26 -27.75
CA PHE A 107 -15.79 -14.57 -27.85
C PHE A 107 -16.99 -14.77 -26.91
N ALA A 108 -17.31 -13.81 -26.04
CA ALA A 108 -18.58 -13.72 -25.30
C ALA A 108 -19.70 -13.07 -26.14
#